data_AF-A0A6S7JPL1-F1
#
_entry.id   AF-A0A6S7JPL1-F1
#
_cell.length_a   1.000
_cell.length_b   1.000
_cell.length_c   1.000
_cell.angle_alpha   90.00
_cell.angle_beta   90.00
_cell.angle_gamma   90.00
#
_symmetry.space_group_name_H-M   'P 1'
#
loop_
_entity.id
_entity.type
_entity.pdbx_description
1 polymer ?
#
loop_
_entity_poly.entity_id
_entity_poly.type
_entity_poly.pdbx_seq_one_letter_code
_entity_poly.pdbx_strand_id
1 'polypeptide(L)'
;VITRLKRIELQLPITCTGLRNENPTLPSGTYYMSLNNTSFPVHCDMSSKNASGVTVIGHDSESKVEVNGYESPESYRRKIKYNIDMRQIAEIISRSQKCEQFVKYECLNAGFGFSKPYSCWIHDRAGK
;
A
#
# COMPACT_ATOMS: atom_id res chain seq x y z
N VAL A 1 20.02 -41.39 13.59
CA VAL A 1 19.28 -40.73 12.50
C VAL A 1 18.73 -39.42 13.06
N ILE A 2 19.49 -38.33 12.93
CA ILE A 2 19.04 -37.00 13.37
C ILE A 2 18.43 -36.34 12.14
N THR A 3 17.10 -36.44 12.02
CA THR A 3 16.34 -35.64 11.06
C THR A 3 16.50 -34.18 11.48
N ARG A 4 17.29 -33.41 10.73
CA ARG A 4 17.20 -31.95 10.77
C ARG A 4 15.73 -31.61 10.54
N LEU A 5 15.05 -31.17 11.58
CA LEU A 5 13.80 -30.43 11.42
C LEU A 5 14.17 -29.21 10.58
N LYS A 6 13.92 -29.27 9.28
CA LYS A 6 13.86 -28.07 8.45
C LYS A 6 12.84 -27.21 9.16
N ARG A 7 13.31 -26.13 9.78
CA ARG A 7 12.46 -25.03 10.21
C ARG A 7 11.69 -24.64 8.95
N ILE A 8 10.45 -25.09 8.85
CA ILE A 8 9.53 -24.60 7.84
C ILE A 8 9.27 -23.17 8.31
N GLU A 9 10.13 -22.24 7.91
CA GLU A 9 9.64 -20.89 7.63
C GLU A 9 8.55 -21.13 6.60
N LEU A 10 7.30 -21.23 7.06
CA LEU A 10 6.17 -21.16 6.15
C LEU A 10 6.45 -19.88 5.36
N GLN A 11 6.78 -20.01 4.08
CA GLN A 11 6.78 -18.89 3.15
C GLN A 11 5.32 -18.47 3.06
N LEU A 12 4.84 -17.76 4.10
CA LEU A 12 3.52 -17.18 4.12
C LEU A 12 3.43 -16.31 2.87
N PRO A 13 2.39 -16.48 2.05
CA PRO A 13 2.26 -15.70 0.84
C PRO A 13 2.26 -14.22 1.21
N ILE A 14 3.18 -13.46 0.59
CA ILE A 14 3.43 -12.03 0.91
C ILE A 14 2.28 -11.14 0.39
N THR A 15 1.29 -11.71 -0.29
CA THR A 15 0.14 -11.01 -0.86
C THR A 15 -1.16 -11.66 -0.44
N CYS A 16 -2.22 -10.86 -0.35
CA CYS A 16 -3.57 -11.35 -0.04
C CYS A 16 -4.09 -12.34 -1.09
N THR A 17 -3.68 -12.20 -2.36
CA THR A 17 -4.00 -13.19 -3.40
C THR A 17 -3.40 -14.56 -3.06
N GLY A 18 -2.16 -14.62 -2.61
CA GLY A 18 -1.55 -15.89 -2.20
C GLY A 18 -2.26 -16.50 -0.99
N LEU A 19 -2.61 -15.69 0.03
CA LEU A 19 -3.40 -16.16 1.18
C LEU A 19 -4.74 -16.76 0.73
N ARG A 20 -5.43 -16.09 -0.20
CA ARG A 20 -6.71 -16.56 -0.75
C ARG A 20 -6.57 -17.86 -1.55
N ASN A 21 -5.48 -18.04 -2.28
CA ASN A 21 -5.22 -19.26 -3.04
C ASN A 21 -4.99 -20.47 -2.11
N GLU A 22 -4.30 -20.26 -0.99
CA GLU A 22 -4.07 -21.31 0.01
C GLU A 22 -5.33 -21.63 0.81
N ASN A 23 -6.10 -20.60 1.17
CA ASN A 23 -7.31 -20.74 1.97
C ASN A 23 -8.48 -19.94 1.36
N PRO A 24 -9.20 -20.52 0.38
CA PRO A 24 -10.25 -19.83 -0.37
C PRO A 24 -11.43 -19.33 0.46
N THR A 25 -11.62 -19.86 1.66
CA THR A 25 -12.69 -19.49 2.59
C THR A 25 -12.33 -18.36 3.55
N LEU A 26 -11.10 -17.81 3.46
CA LEU A 26 -10.68 -16.70 4.32
C LEU A 26 -11.56 -15.45 4.12
N PRO A 27 -12.08 -14.86 5.20
CA PRO A 27 -12.83 -13.61 5.11
C PRO A 27 -11.91 -12.41 4.85
N SER A 28 -12.49 -11.28 4.42
CA SER A 28 -11.76 -10.02 4.45
C SER A 28 -11.37 -9.65 5.88
N GLY A 29 -10.18 -9.06 6.07
CA GLY A 29 -9.66 -8.77 7.40
C GLY A 29 -8.19 -8.38 7.41
N THR A 30 -7.66 -8.12 8.60
CA THR A 30 -6.24 -7.82 8.77
C THR A 30 -5.44 -9.11 8.98
N TYR A 31 -4.40 -9.29 8.18
CA TYR A 31 -3.49 -10.43 8.22
C TYR A 31 -2.05 -9.96 8.40
N TYR A 32 -1.21 -10.80 9.02
CA TYR A 32 0.21 -10.50 9.18
C TYR A 32 1.02 -11.21 8.09
N MET A 33 1.76 -10.41 7.33
CA MET A 33 2.69 -10.89 6.31
C MET A 33 4.10 -10.92 6.88
N SER A 34 4.91 -11.89 6.44
CA SER A 34 6.31 -12.02 6.87
C SER A 34 7.25 -11.84 5.69
N LEU A 35 8.22 -10.95 5.82
CA LEU A 35 9.29 -10.71 4.86
C LEU A 35 10.63 -10.58 5.61
N ASN A 36 11.61 -11.43 5.31
CA ASN A 36 12.97 -11.37 5.86
C ASN A 36 13.00 -11.20 7.40
N ASN A 37 12.27 -12.05 8.12
CA ASN A 37 12.10 -12.01 9.58
C ASN A 37 11.35 -10.77 10.13
N THR A 38 10.75 -9.95 9.27
CA THR A 38 9.90 -8.83 9.68
C THR A 38 8.44 -9.17 9.43
N SER A 39 7.62 -9.05 10.46
CA SER A 39 6.16 -9.23 10.37
C SER A 39 5.46 -7.87 10.34
N PHE A 40 4.50 -7.70 9.45
CA PHE A 40 3.75 -6.45 9.31
C PHE A 40 2.28 -6.71 8.95
N PRO A 41 1.35 -5.89 9.47
CA PRO A 41 -0.07 -6.05 9.19
C PRO A 41 -0.44 -5.47 7.82
N VAL A 42 -1.29 -6.16 7.08
CA VAL A 42 -1.96 -5.66 5.88
C VAL A 42 -3.44 -5.99 5.95
N HIS A 43 -4.29 -5.15 5.37
CA HIS A 43 -5.69 -5.50 5.21
C HIS A 43 -5.88 -6.26 3.89
N CYS A 44 -6.53 -7.41 3.96
CA CYS A 44 -6.90 -8.20 2.78
C CYS A 44 -8.39 -8.06 2.53
N ASP A 45 -8.74 -7.54 1.35
CA ASP A 45 -10.10 -7.61 0.84
C ASP A 45 -10.24 -8.87 -0.03
N MET A 46 -10.93 -9.87 0.50
CA MET A 46 -11.23 -11.14 -0.15
C MET A 46 -12.60 -11.13 -0.84
N SER A 47 -13.34 -10.01 -0.83
CA SER A 47 -14.66 -9.90 -1.45
C SER A 47 -14.62 -9.71 -2.97
N SER A 48 -13.42 -9.47 -3.53
CA SER A 48 -13.25 -9.24 -4.96
C SER A 48 -13.80 -10.39 -5.80
N LYS A 49 -14.60 -10.02 -6.81
CA LYS A 49 -15.39 -10.91 -7.67
C LYS A 49 -14.55 -11.91 -8.47
N ASN A 50 -13.28 -11.58 -8.73
CA ASN A 50 -12.40 -12.41 -9.57
C ASN A 50 -11.60 -13.44 -8.79
N ALA A 51 -12.07 -13.85 -7.60
CA ALA A 51 -11.36 -14.77 -6.70
C ALA A 51 -9.94 -14.32 -6.30
N SER A 52 -9.56 -13.05 -6.53
CA SER A 52 -8.26 -12.49 -6.13
C SER A 52 -8.37 -11.80 -4.77
N GLY A 53 -7.41 -12.00 -3.88
CA GLY A 53 -7.30 -11.20 -2.66
C GLY A 53 -6.62 -9.86 -2.95
N VAL A 54 -7.24 -8.74 -2.57
CA VAL A 54 -6.67 -7.40 -2.73
C VAL A 54 -5.92 -7.02 -1.47
N THR A 55 -4.66 -6.61 -1.61
CA THR A 55 -3.86 -6.09 -0.48
C THR A 55 -4.08 -4.59 -0.37
N VAL A 56 -4.67 -4.14 0.74
CA VAL A 56 -4.97 -2.74 1.02
C VAL A 56 -3.96 -2.22 2.05
N ILE A 57 -3.26 -1.15 1.67
CA ILE A 57 -2.20 -0.53 2.47
C ILE A 57 -2.60 0.90 2.76
N GLY A 58 -2.87 1.19 4.03
CA GLY A 58 -3.27 2.53 4.48
C GLY A 58 -2.10 3.48 4.70
N HIS A 59 -2.42 4.76 4.91
CA HIS A 59 -1.47 5.83 5.17
C HIS A 59 -2.05 6.94 6.08
N ASP A 60 -1.19 7.83 6.55
CA ASP A 60 -1.49 8.91 7.51
C ASP A 60 -2.30 10.10 6.95
N SER A 61 -2.95 9.95 5.80
CA SER A 61 -3.58 11.07 5.08
C SER A 61 -4.84 10.67 4.32
N GLU A 62 -5.61 9.73 4.86
CA GLU A 62 -6.83 9.24 4.23
C GLU A 62 -8.04 10.18 4.42
N SER A 63 -7.98 11.07 5.42
CA SER A 63 -9.02 12.08 5.66
C SER A 63 -8.81 13.34 4.83
N LYS A 64 -9.91 14.06 4.55
CA LYS A 64 -9.86 15.36 3.88
C LYS A 64 -9.03 16.35 4.72
N VAL A 65 -8.11 17.03 4.05
CA VAL A 65 -7.30 18.10 4.63
C VAL A 65 -7.63 19.39 3.90
N GLU A 66 -8.00 20.43 4.64
CA GLU A 66 -8.16 21.78 4.10
C GLU A 66 -6.80 22.48 4.08
N VAL A 67 -6.49 23.13 2.95
CA VAL A 67 -5.22 23.84 2.74
C VAL A 67 -5.55 25.29 2.39
N ASN A 68 -5.30 26.20 3.33
CA ASN A 68 -5.53 27.64 3.19
C ASN A 68 -4.24 28.41 3.53
N GLY A 69 -3.97 29.54 2.86
CA GLY A 69 -2.77 30.36 3.08
C GLY A 69 -1.52 29.84 2.35
N TYR A 70 -1.71 29.02 1.32
CA TYR A 70 -0.66 28.39 0.51
C TYR A 70 -0.91 28.60 -1.00
N GLU A 71 -1.19 29.84 -1.38
CA GLU A 71 -1.57 30.21 -2.75
C GLU A 71 -0.38 30.20 -3.73
N SER A 72 0.84 30.31 -3.21
CA SER A 72 2.06 30.23 -4.03
C SER A 72 2.31 28.78 -4.48
N PRO A 73 2.79 28.55 -5.71
CA PRO A 73 3.15 27.21 -6.19
C PRO A 73 4.09 26.49 -5.21
N GLU A 74 3.81 25.21 -4.95
CA GLU A 74 4.59 24.33 -4.06
C GLU A 74 4.76 24.80 -2.60
N SER A 75 4.01 25.82 -2.17
CA SER A 75 4.11 26.36 -0.81
C SER A 75 3.56 25.39 0.26
N TYR A 76 2.58 24.57 -0.10
CA TYR A 76 2.13 23.44 0.72
C TYR A 76 2.75 22.13 0.25
N ARG A 77 3.32 21.36 1.19
CA ARG A 77 3.86 20.02 0.93
C ARG A 77 3.40 19.07 2.01
N ARG A 78 2.91 17.90 1.58
CA ARG A 78 2.54 16.81 2.49
C ARG A 78 3.25 15.53 2.08
N LYS A 79 4.12 15.04 2.96
CA LYS A 79 4.76 13.74 2.80
C LYS A 79 3.82 12.67 3.34
N ILE A 80 3.45 11.72 2.48
CA ILE A 80 2.59 10.60 2.87
C ILE A 80 3.41 9.53 3.55
N LYS A 81 2.99 9.12 4.75
CA LYS A 81 3.59 8.02 5.49
C LYS A 81 2.63 6.83 5.48
N TYR A 82 3.02 5.77 4.79
CA TYR A 82 2.29 4.51 4.81
C TYR A 82 2.46 3.79 6.16
N ASN A 83 1.50 2.93 6.47
CA ASN A 83 1.48 2.18 7.74
C ASN A 83 2.52 1.05 7.80
N ILE A 84 3.19 0.75 6.67
CA ILE A 84 4.26 -0.25 6.55
C ILE A 84 5.44 0.33 5.78
N ASP A 85 6.61 -0.31 5.87
CA ASP A 85 7.83 0.19 5.24
C ASP A 85 7.78 0.16 3.72
N MET A 86 8.36 1.16 3.06
CA MET A 86 8.41 1.23 1.60
C MET A 86 9.05 0.00 0.94
N ARG A 87 10.00 -0.66 1.62
CA ARG A 87 10.58 -1.94 1.15
C ARG A 87 9.55 -3.06 1.12
N GLN A 88 8.70 -3.14 2.14
CA GLN A 88 7.62 -4.14 2.22
C GLN A 88 6.57 -3.85 1.14
N ILE A 89 6.20 -2.58 0.94
CA ILE A 89 5.29 -2.15 -0.14
C ILE A 89 5.86 -2.54 -1.51
N ALA A 90 7.14 -2.25 -1.76
CA ALA A 90 7.79 -2.59 -3.02
C ALA A 90 7.77 -4.11 -3.29
N GLU A 91 8.00 -4.93 -2.27
CA GLU A 91 7.90 -6.40 -2.39
C GLU A 91 6.47 -6.86 -2.70
N ILE A 92 5.46 -6.31 -2.01
CA ILE A 92 4.05 -6.62 -2.31
C ILE A 92 3.73 -6.26 -3.76
N ILE A 93 4.12 -5.06 -4.21
CA ILE A 93 3.89 -4.59 -5.59
C ILE A 93 4.58 -5.52 -6.59
N SER A 94 5.82 -5.93 -6.34
CA SER A 94 6.58 -6.80 -7.24
C SER A 94 5.94 -8.18 -7.45
N ARG A 95 5.12 -8.63 -6.50
CA ARG A 95 4.40 -9.91 -6.52
C ARG A 95 2.92 -9.75 -6.85
N SER A 96 2.47 -8.53 -7.14
CA SER A 96 1.09 -8.21 -7.50
C SER A 96 0.99 -7.97 -8.99
N GLN A 97 -0.09 -8.46 -9.61
CA GLN A 97 -0.32 -8.23 -11.05
C GLN A 97 -0.60 -6.76 -11.37
N LYS A 98 -1.17 -6.03 -10.42
CA LYS A 98 -1.56 -4.62 -10.57
C LYS A 98 -1.48 -3.92 -9.21
N CYS A 99 -1.15 -2.64 -9.25
CA CYS A 99 -1.21 -1.74 -8.10
C CYS A 99 -1.92 -0.46 -8.52
N GLU A 100 -2.81 0.06 -7.67
CA GLU A 100 -3.54 1.30 -7.90
C GLU A 100 -3.51 2.15 -6.63
N GLN A 101 -3.47 3.46 -6.82
CA GLN A 101 -3.63 4.46 -5.77
C GLN A 101 -4.51 5.59 -6.29
N PHE A 102 -5.38 6.10 -5.43
CA PHE A 102 -6.29 7.19 -5.75
C PHE A 102 -6.00 8.40 -4.88
N VAL A 103 -6.11 9.59 -5.48
CA VAL A 103 -6.03 10.87 -4.78
C VAL A 103 -7.28 11.66 -5.16
N LYS A 104 -8.04 12.10 -4.16
CA LYS A 104 -9.14 13.04 -4.35
C LYS A 104 -8.65 14.45 -4.05
N TYR A 105 -8.84 15.34 -5.01
CA TYR A 105 -8.39 16.73 -4.89
C TYR A 105 -9.57 17.67 -5.15
N GLU A 106 -9.88 18.49 -4.16
CA GLU A 106 -10.92 19.53 -4.22
C GLU A 106 -10.20 20.88 -4.17
N CYS A 107 -10.48 21.76 -5.12
CA CYS A 107 -9.73 23.01 -5.28
C CYS A 107 -10.59 24.20 -5.68
N LEU A 108 -10.11 25.37 -5.27
CA LEU A 108 -10.58 26.67 -5.75
C LEU A 108 -9.38 27.41 -6.34
N ASN A 109 -9.43 27.73 -7.65
CA ASN A 109 -8.35 28.42 -8.38
C ASN A 109 -6.94 27.77 -8.30
N ALA A 110 -6.85 26.52 -7.86
CA ALA A 110 -5.59 25.78 -7.72
C ALA A 110 -5.66 24.49 -8.53
N GLY A 111 -5.49 24.58 -9.85
CA GLY A 111 -5.58 23.43 -10.75
C GLY A 111 -4.57 22.31 -10.41
N PHE A 112 -4.94 21.06 -10.69
CA PHE A 112 -4.13 19.87 -10.44
C PHE A 112 -3.51 19.31 -11.73
N GLY A 113 -2.30 18.79 -11.66
CA GLY A 113 -1.61 18.20 -12.80
C GLY A 113 -0.36 17.42 -12.42
N PHE A 114 0.19 16.67 -13.38
CA PHE A 114 1.35 15.80 -13.14
C PHE A 114 2.69 16.42 -13.58
N SER A 115 2.69 17.58 -14.26
CA SER A 115 3.93 18.10 -14.88
C SER A 115 4.14 19.61 -14.95
N LYS A 116 3.16 20.48 -14.59
CA LYS A 116 3.33 21.93 -14.29
C LYS A 116 2.06 22.71 -13.79
N PRO A 117 1.33 22.22 -12.78
CA PRO A 117 0.21 22.94 -12.13
C PRO A 117 0.61 23.73 -10.87
N TYR A 118 -0.33 24.48 -10.26
CA TYR A 118 -0.18 25.01 -8.89
C TYR A 118 -0.05 23.90 -7.84
N SER A 119 -0.69 22.74 -8.08
CA SER A 119 -0.69 21.58 -7.19
C SER A 119 -0.38 20.29 -7.95
N CYS A 120 0.61 19.52 -7.52
CA CYS A 120 1.01 18.27 -8.18
C CYS A 120 1.12 17.09 -7.21
N TRP A 121 1.09 15.87 -7.77
CA TRP A 121 1.40 14.65 -7.02
C TRP A 121 2.69 14.03 -7.55
N ILE A 122 3.69 13.98 -6.67
CA ILE A 122 5.01 13.44 -6.99
C ILE A 122 5.07 12.01 -6.44
N HIS A 123 5.26 11.05 -7.34
CA HIS A 123 5.58 9.68 -6.96
C HIS A 123 7.10 9.53 -6.91
N ASP A 124 7.65 9.41 -5.70
CA ASP A 124 9.00 8.92 -5.54
C ASP A 124 9.02 7.63 -4.71
N ARG A 125 9.43 6.55 -5.38
CA ARG A 125 9.56 5.21 -4.77
C ARG A 125 10.92 5.03 -4.09
N ALA A 126 11.87 5.95 -4.28
CA ALA A 126 13.21 5.89 -3.70
C ALA A 126 13.34 6.64 -2.36
N GLY A 127 12.33 7.40 -1.95
CA GLY A 127 12.33 8.19 -0.72
C GLY A 127 13.25 9.42 -0.72
N LYS A 128 13.63 9.94 -1.89
CA LYS A 128 14.40 11.17 -2.12
C LYS A 128 13.53 12.37 -2.47
#